data_AF-A0A0A2CIM7-F1
#
_entry.id   AF-A0A0A2CIM7-F1
#
_cell.length_a   1.000
_cell.length_b   1.000
_cell.length_c   1.000
_cell.angle_alpha   90.00
_cell.angle_beta   90.00
_cell.angle_gamma   90.00
#
_symmetry.space_group_name_H-M   'P 1'
#
loop_
_entity.id
_entity.type
_entity.pdbx_description
1 polymer ?
#
loop_
_entity_poly.entity_id
_entity_poly.type
_entity_poly.pdbx_seq_one_letter_code
_entity_poly.pdbx_strand_id
1 'polypeptide(L)'
;MFDALCRSCGFDPNALRKLAHKTLESVRGHNLEEVQGWIQQQGKGAPEALAQGLRNTGNTSFHYSRLMAVGLLSLLASAQGDESSDPERLSQIAHELSESVGFSKTRVEKDLNLYKSNLEKMAQAVELTEQILESERRKREQKESAKLNTGSSDQMSQGVEACSNIS
;
A
#
# COMPACT_ATOMS: atom_id res chain seq x y z
N MET A 1 -11.51 -10.45 0.79
CA MET A 1 -11.75 -9.25 1.61
C MET A 1 -12.26 -8.07 0.78
N PHE A 2 -11.51 -7.59 -0.22
CA PHE A 2 -11.94 -6.47 -1.09
C PHE A 2 -13.36 -6.61 -1.64
N ASP A 3 -13.68 -7.74 -2.28
CA ASP A 3 -15.00 -7.99 -2.87
C ASP A 3 -16.15 -7.89 -1.85
N ALA A 4 -15.93 -8.38 -0.62
CA ALA A 4 -16.92 -8.30 0.44
C ALA A 4 -17.15 -6.86 0.87
N LEU A 5 -16.08 -6.05 1.00
CA LEU A 5 -16.17 -4.63 1.34
C LEU A 5 -16.89 -3.81 0.25
N CYS A 6 -16.59 -4.08 -1.02
CA CYS A 6 -17.29 -3.42 -2.13
C CYS A 6 -18.79 -3.71 -2.07
N ARG A 7 -19.15 -4.99 -1.96
CA ARG A 7 -20.55 -5.42 -1.92
C ARG A 7 -21.28 -4.86 -0.70
N SER A 8 -20.65 -4.81 0.48
CA SER A 8 -21.27 -4.22 1.68
C SER A 8 -21.53 -2.72 1.55
N CYS A 9 -20.75 -2.03 0.73
CA CYS A 9 -20.91 -0.60 0.44
C CYS A 9 -21.76 -0.33 -0.81
N GLY A 10 -22.39 -1.35 -1.40
CA GLY A 10 -23.22 -1.20 -2.61
C GLY A 10 -22.44 -1.02 -3.91
N PHE A 11 -21.14 -1.32 -3.93
CA PHE A 11 -20.30 -1.24 -5.12
C PHE A 11 -20.08 -2.62 -5.77
N ASP A 12 -19.98 -2.64 -7.11
CA ASP A 12 -19.49 -3.82 -7.84
C ASP A 12 -17.95 -3.83 -7.84
N PRO A 13 -17.30 -4.82 -7.21
CA PRO A 13 -15.85 -4.92 -7.18
C PRO A 13 -15.22 -5.06 -8.57
N ASN A 14 -15.89 -5.73 -9.51
CA ASN A 14 -15.35 -5.92 -10.87
C ASN A 14 -15.41 -4.62 -11.67
N ALA A 15 -16.52 -3.89 -11.57
CA ALA A 15 -16.65 -2.57 -12.18
C ALA A 15 -15.59 -1.59 -11.64
N LEU A 16 -15.38 -1.56 -10.32
CA LEU A 16 -14.36 -0.70 -9.70
C LEU A 16 -12.94 -1.04 -10.17
N ARG A 17 -12.57 -2.33 -10.19
CA ARG A 17 -11.25 -2.76 -10.70
C ARG A 17 -11.07 -2.40 -12.17
N LYS A 18 -12.09 -2.64 -12.98
CA LYS A 18 -12.05 -2.34 -14.42
C LYS A 18 -11.91 -0.84 -14.68
N LEU A 19 -12.63 -0.01 -13.92
CA LEU A 19 -12.52 1.44 -14.00
C LEU A 19 -11.11 1.90 -13.62
N ALA A 20 -10.64 1.51 -12.43
CA ALA A 20 -9.30 1.86 -11.96
C ALA A 20 -8.22 1.44 -12.96
N HIS A 21 -8.26 0.20 -13.43
CA HIS A 21 -7.30 -0.32 -14.40
C HIS A 21 -7.33 0.47 -15.71
N LYS A 22 -8.51 0.70 -16.30
CA LYS A 22 -8.62 1.48 -17.55
C LYS A 22 -8.08 2.90 -17.40
N THR A 23 -8.38 3.55 -16.28
CA THR A 23 -7.92 4.91 -16.02
C THR A 23 -6.40 4.96 -15.81
N LEU A 24 -5.82 4.00 -15.10
CA LEU A 24 -4.35 3.92 -14.91
C LEU A 24 -3.62 3.54 -16.21
N GLU A 25 -4.14 2.60 -16.99
CA GLU A 25 -3.58 2.26 -18.31
C GLU A 25 -3.65 3.43 -19.29
N SER A 26 -4.63 4.32 -19.14
CA SER A 26 -4.75 5.52 -19.99
C SER A 26 -3.63 6.54 -19.74
N VAL A 27 -2.99 6.52 -18.57
CA VAL A 27 -1.86 7.43 -18.27
C VAL A 27 -0.51 6.74 -18.44
N ARG A 28 -0.47 5.40 -18.47
CA ARG A 28 0.76 4.65 -18.71
C ARG A 28 1.27 4.91 -20.12
N GLY A 29 2.59 5.10 -20.25
CA GLY A 29 3.23 5.43 -21.51
C GLY A 29 3.25 6.92 -21.85
N HIS A 30 2.57 7.76 -21.07
CA HIS A 30 2.59 9.21 -21.21
C HIS A 30 3.51 9.84 -20.17
N ASN A 31 4.18 10.92 -20.53
CA ASN A 31 5.03 11.65 -19.61
C ASN A 31 4.20 12.45 -18.59
N LEU A 32 4.85 12.83 -17.50
CA LEU A 32 4.18 13.50 -16.39
C LEU A 32 3.60 14.87 -16.79
N GLU A 33 4.24 15.60 -17.69
CA GLU A 33 3.80 16.92 -18.15
C GLU A 33 2.52 16.83 -18.98
N GLU A 34 2.40 15.81 -19.82
CA GLU A 34 1.20 15.53 -20.62
C GLU A 34 0.01 15.20 -19.71
N VAL A 35 0.22 14.35 -18.70
CA VAL A 35 -0.82 13.99 -17.71
C VAL A 35 -1.23 15.21 -16.88
N GLN A 36 -0.29 16.06 -16.48
CA GLN A 36 -0.60 17.34 -15.82
C GLN A 36 -1.48 18.23 -16.71
N GLY A 37 -1.13 18.36 -18.00
CA GLY A 37 -1.89 19.15 -18.96
C GLY A 37 -3.34 18.67 -19.10
N TRP A 38 -3.57 17.36 -19.16
CA TRP A 38 -4.91 16.78 -19.18
C TRP A 38 -5.73 17.11 -17.94
N ILE A 39 -5.11 17.04 -16.76
CA ILE A 39 -5.78 17.35 -15.49
C ILE A 39 -6.13 18.84 -15.42
N GLN A 40 -5.20 19.71 -15.79
CA GLN A 40 -5.42 21.17 -15.83
C GLN A 40 -6.55 21.56 -16.77
N GLN A 41 -6.68 20.85 -17.89
CA GLN A 41 -7.74 21.09 -18.89
C GLN A 41 -9.00 20.25 -18.64
N GLN A 42 -9.18 19.69 -17.44
CA GLN A 42 -10.38 18.93 -17.05
C GLN A 42 -10.72 17.77 -18.00
N GLY A 43 -9.68 17.10 -18.50
CA GLY A 43 -9.80 15.95 -19.39
C GLY A 43 -9.87 16.29 -20.88
N LYS A 44 -9.71 17.54 -21.29
CA LYS A 44 -9.60 17.89 -22.71
C LYS A 44 -8.32 17.29 -23.31
N GLY A 45 -8.45 16.54 -24.40
CA GLY A 45 -7.33 15.87 -25.07
C GLY A 45 -6.83 14.62 -24.35
N ALA A 46 -7.42 14.25 -23.21
CA ALA A 46 -7.08 13.05 -22.46
C ALA A 46 -7.78 11.81 -23.05
N PRO A 47 -7.25 10.60 -22.82
CA PRO A 47 -7.96 9.38 -23.15
C PRO A 47 -9.32 9.30 -22.42
N GLU A 48 -10.32 8.72 -23.08
CA GLU A 48 -11.72 8.83 -22.66
C GLU A 48 -11.98 8.33 -21.24
N ALA A 49 -11.28 7.29 -20.77
CA ALA A 49 -11.43 6.78 -19.42
C ALA A 49 -10.95 7.77 -18.34
N LEU A 50 -9.89 8.53 -18.61
CA LEU A 50 -9.43 9.61 -17.73
C LEU A 50 -10.34 10.83 -17.86
N ALA A 51 -10.70 11.20 -19.09
CA ALA A 51 -11.53 12.36 -19.36
C ALA A 51 -12.92 12.26 -18.70
N GLN A 52 -13.55 11.08 -18.72
CA GLN A 52 -14.82 10.84 -18.00
C GLN A 52 -14.69 11.08 -16.49
N GLY A 53 -13.60 10.59 -15.89
CA GLY A 53 -13.32 10.81 -14.47
C GLY A 53 -13.18 12.29 -14.12
N LEU A 54 -12.38 13.02 -14.89
CA LEU A 54 -12.11 14.45 -14.67
C LEU A 54 -13.34 15.34 -14.91
N ARG A 55 -14.16 15.04 -15.92
CA ARG A 55 -15.42 15.77 -16.16
C ARG A 55 -16.39 15.64 -14.99
N ASN A 56 -16.41 14.49 -14.33
CA ASN A 56 -17.28 14.26 -13.17
C ASN A 56 -16.85 15.08 -11.94
N THR A 57 -15.56 15.42 -11.80
CA THR A 57 -15.10 16.24 -10.67
C THR A 57 -15.53 17.70 -10.78
N GLY A 58 -15.72 18.20 -12.01
CA GLY A 58 -16.22 19.55 -12.27
C GLY A 58 -17.73 19.74 -12.07
N ASN A 59 -18.49 18.68 -11.76
CA ASN A 59 -19.92 18.77 -11.52
C ASN A 59 -20.22 19.29 -10.10
N THR A 60 -21.19 20.20 -9.96
CA THR A 60 -21.69 20.71 -8.68
C THR A 60 -22.14 19.65 -7.67
N SER A 61 -22.49 18.43 -8.12
CA SER A 61 -22.85 17.31 -7.25
C SER A 61 -21.65 16.49 -6.78
N PHE A 62 -20.44 16.85 -7.18
CA PHE A 62 -19.24 16.09 -6.84
C PHE A 62 -18.87 16.28 -5.37
N HIS A 63 -18.70 15.16 -4.67
CA HIS A 63 -18.29 15.16 -3.27
C HIS A 63 -16.84 14.71 -3.16
N TYR A 64 -15.99 15.64 -2.73
CA TYR A 64 -14.61 15.32 -2.40
C TYR A 64 -14.53 14.25 -1.31
N SER A 65 -13.61 13.30 -1.48
CA SER A 65 -13.24 12.33 -0.46
C SER A 65 -11.72 12.18 -0.43
N ARG A 66 -11.17 11.70 0.69
CA ARG A 66 -9.73 11.40 0.82
C ARG A 66 -9.20 10.48 -0.28
N LEU A 67 -10.06 9.60 -0.81
CA LEU A 67 -9.70 8.69 -1.91
C LEU A 67 -9.42 9.44 -3.22
N MET A 68 -9.96 10.64 -3.40
CA MET A 68 -9.71 11.47 -4.58
C MET A 68 -8.30 12.06 -4.56
N ALA A 69 -7.80 12.48 -3.40
CA ALA A 69 -6.40 12.89 -3.27
C ALA A 69 -5.44 11.73 -3.58
N VAL A 70 -5.72 10.54 -3.02
CA VAL A 70 -4.93 9.33 -3.30
C VAL A 70 -5.04 8.92 -4.77
N GLY A 71 -6.22 9.06 -5.38
CA GLY A 71 -6.44 8.78 -6.80
C GLY A 71 -5.65 9.71 -7.72
N LEU A 72 -5.61 11.01 -7.42
CA LEU A 72 -4.80 11.99 -8.15
C LEU A 72 -3.31 11.65 -8.06
N LEU A 73 -2.82 11.34 -6.85
CA LEU A 73 -1.45 10.88 -6.65
C LEU A 73 -1.14 9.60 -7.44
N SER A 74 -2.06 8.63 -7.42
CA SER A 74 -1.90 7.34 -8.13
C SER A 74 -1.86 7.50 -9.65
N LEU A 75 -2.63 8.44 -10.19
CA LEU A 75 -2.60 8.80 -11.61
C LEU A 75 -1.23 9.34 -12.01
N LEU A 76 -0.71 10.30 -11.25
CA LEU A 76 0.61 10.90 -11.51
C LEU A 76 1.73 9.86 -11.37
N ALA A 77 1.64 8.98 -10.36
CA ALA A 77 2.59 7.89 -10.17
C ALA A 77 2.53 6.81 -11.27
N SER A 78 1.42 6.74 -12.03
CA SER A 78 1.25 5.76 -13.12
C SER A 78 1.71 6.28 -14.48
N ALA A 79 2.00 7.58 -14.60
CA ALA A 79 2.59 8.16 -15.80
C ALA A 79 4.01 7.62 -16.00
N GLN A 80 4.41 7.36 -17.25
CA GLN A 80 5.79 7.03 -17.58
C GLN A 80 6.57 8.33 -17.80
N GLY A 81 7.02 8.91 -16.69
CA GLY A 81 7.88 10.09 -16.68
C GLY A 81 8.85 9.99 -15.51
N ASP A 82 10.10 9.64 -15.84
CA ASP A 82 11.21 9.36 -14.93
C ASP A 82 10.89 8.21 -13.94
N GLU A 83 11.54 7.06 -14.10
CA GLU A 83 11.34 5.87 -13.25
C GLU A 83 11.64 6.13 -11.75
N SER A 84 12.04 7.35 -11.40
CA SER A 84 12.35 7.85 -10.07
C SER A 84 11.54 9.10 -9.66
N SER A 85 10.30 9.27 -10.13
CA SER A 85 9.47 10.38 -9.65
C SER A 85 9.23 10.28 -8.13
N ASP A 86 10.00 11.09 -7.40
CA ASP A 86 10.00 11.23 -5.95
C ASP A 86 8.55 11.38 -5.39
N PRO A 87 8.12 10.54 -4.43
CA PRO A 87 6.80 10.64 -3.80
C PRO A 87 6.49 12.04 -3.22
N GLU A 88 7.51 12.79 -2.80
CA GLU A 88 7.39 14.17 -2.34
C GLU A 88 7.03 15.08 -3.52
N ARG A 89 7.74 14.94 -4.64
CA ARG A 89 7.47 15.68 -5.88
C ARG A 89 6.08 15.37 -6.44
N LEU A 90 5.68 14.10 -6.49
CA LEU A 90 4.35 13.72 -6.97
C LEU A 90 3.23 14.26 -6.08
N SER A 91 3.45 14.28 -4.76
CA SER A 91 2.52 14.88 -3.81
C SER A 91 2.40 16.39 -4.01
N GLN A 92 3.51 17.07 -4.28
CA GLN A 92 3.52 18.50 -4.58
C GLN A 92 2.77 18.82 -5.87
N ILE A 93 2.99 18.04 -6.94
CA ILE A 93 2.25 18.19 -8.20
C ILE A 93 0.76 17.94 -7.98
N ALA A 94 0.39 16.89 -7.23
CA ALA A 94 -1.01 16.62 -6.89
C ALA A 94 -1.65 17.79 -6.12
N HIS A 95 -0.91 18.41 -5.20
CA HIS A 95 -1.35 19.60 -4.47
C HIS A 95 -1.56 20.79 -5.41
N GLU A 96 -0.62 21.07 -6.31
CA GLU A 96 -0.73 22.18 -7.27
C GLU A 96 -1.90 22.01 -8.24
N LEU A 97 -2.14 20.77 -8.70
CA LEU A 97 -3.24 20.45 -9.62
C LEU A 97 -4.63 20.43 -8.96
N SER A 98 -4.69 20.35 -7.63
CA SER A 98 -5.95 20.13 -6.90
C SER A 98 -7.05 21.14 -7.22
N GLU A 99 -6.71 22.43 -7.38
CA GLU A 99 -7.68 23.47 -7.73
C GLU A 99 -8.25 23.31 -9.14
N SER A 100 -7.46 22.79 -10.09
CA SER A 100 -7.88 22.61 -11.48
C SER A 100 -9.03 21.61 -11.62
N VAL A 101 -9.10 20.65 -10.69
CA VAL A 101 -10.15 19.63 -10.61
C VAL A 101 -11.24 19.97 -9.59
N GLY A 102 -11.22 21.19 -9.02
CA GLY A 102 -12.22 21.67 -8.07
C GLY A 102 -12.00 21.24 -6.62
N PHE A 103 -10.80 20.75 -6.27
CA PHE A 103 -10.48 20.32 -4.92
C PHE A 103 -9.82 21.46 -4.12
N SER A 104 -10.03 21.46 -2.81
CA SER A 104 -9.34 22.39 -1.91
C SER A 104 -7.90 21.95 -1.69
N LYS A 105 -6.94 22.82 -2.01
CA LYS A 105 -5.49 22.62 -1.75
C LYS A 105 -5.20 22.15 -0.33
N THR A 106 -5.75 22.84 0.66
CA THR A 106 -5.57 22.51 2.08
C THR A 106 -6.12 21.13 2.45
N ARG A 107 -7.25 20.70 1.84
CA ARG A 107 -7.80 19.37 2.09
C ARG A 107 -6.93 18.28 1.46
N VAL A 108 -6.51 18.49 0.22
CA VAL A 108 -5.63 17.56 -0.49
C VAL A 108 -4.31 17.39 0.24
N GLU A 109 -3.66 18.49 0.62
CA GLU A 109 -2.40 18.45 1.39
C GLU A 109 -2.54 17.65 2.68
N LYS A 110 -3.59 17.92 3.47
CA LYS A 110 -3.86 17.20 4.71
C LYS A 110 -4.09 15.71 4.47
N ASP A 111 -4.87 15.35 3.46
CA ASP A 111 -5.18 13.94 3.16
C ASP A 111 -3.96 13.20 2.62
N LEU A 112 -3.11 13.84 1.82
CA LEU A 112 -1.85 13.27 1.33
C LEU A 112 -0.86 13.04 2.47
N ASN A 113 -0.69 14.01 3.38
CA ASN A 113 0.17 13.88 4.55
C ASN A 113 -0.32 12.75 5.48
N LEU A 114 -1.63 12.65 5.70
CA LEU A 114 -2.23 11.57 6.48
C LEU A 114 -2.00 10.21 5.81
N TYR A 115 -2.17 10.13 4.49
CA TYR A 115 -1.93 8.91 3.72
C TYR A 115 -0.49 8.44 3.85
N LYS A 116 0.49 9.33 3.65
CA LYS A 116 1.92 9.03 3.79
C LYS A 116 2.26 8.53 5.19
N SER A 117 1.86 9.25 6.23
CA SER A 117 2.10 8.83 7.63
C SER A 117 1.48 7.47 7.95
N ASN A 118 0.31 7.15 7.38
CA ASN A 118 -0.31 5.85 7.59
C ASN A 118 0.44 4.72 6.86
N LEU A 119 0.98 4.97 5.67
CA LEU A 119 1.82 3.98 4.98
C LEU A 119 3.09 3.67 5.77
N GLU A 120 3.78 4.69 6.29
CA GLU A 120 4.97 4.51 7.13
C GLU A 120 4.67 3.66 8.37
N LYS A 121 3.57 3.96 9.08
CA LYS A 121 3.13 3.19 10.25
C LYS A 121 2.80 1.74 9.90
N MET A 122 2.16 1.51 8.74
CA MET A 122 1.86 0.15 8.28
C MET A 122 3.13 -0.63 7.94
N ALA A 123 4.10 0.01 7.28
CA ALA A 123 5.39 -0.60 6.99
C ALA A 123 6.13 -1.00 8.28
N GLN A 124 6.19 -0.11 9.26
CA GLN A 124 6.78 -0.40 10.58
C GLN A 124 6.06 -1.55 11.30
N ALA A 125 4.72 -1.61 11.20
CA ALA A 125 3.95 -2.68 11.83
C ALA A 125 4.21 -4.06 11.17
N VAL A 126 4.40 -4.10 9.84
CA VAL A 126 4.79 -5.31 9.12
C VAL A 126 6.18 -5.77 9.55
N GLU A 127 7.15 -4.86 9.58
CA GLU A 127 8.53 -5.16 10.00
C GLU A 127 8.57 -5.70 11.45
N LEU A 128 7.86 -5.07 12.37
CA LEU A 128 7.76 -5.54 13.76
C LEU A 128 7.14 -6.94 13.83
N THR A 129 6.12 -7.21 13.00
CA THR A 129 5.47 -8.52 12.95
C THR A 129 6.46 -9.59 12.48
N GLU A 130 7.24 -9.31 11.44
CA GLU A 130 8.30 -10.19 10.94
C GLU A 130 9.36 -10.48 12.01
N GLN A 131 9.83 -9.44 12.71
CA GLN A 131 10.79 -9.59 13.82
C GLN A 131 10.23 -10.46 14.95
N ILE A 132 8.95 -10.31 15.30
CA ILE A 132 8.27 -11.15 16.31
C ILE A 132 8.22 -12.62 15.83
N LEU A 133 7.84 -12.87 14.58
CA LEU A 133 7.79 -14.21 14.00
C LEU A 133 9.18 -14.90 14.02
N GLU A 134 10.24 -14.18 13.64
CA GLU A 134 11.61 -14.69 13.70
C GLU A 134 12.05 -15.01 15.14
N SER A 135 11.74 -14.12 16.08
CA SER A 135 12.06 -14.32 17.50
C SER A 135 11.35 -15.54 18.07
N GLU A 136 10.06 -15.71 17.77
CA GLU A 136 9.29 -16.88 18.19
C GLU A 136 9.81 -18.17 17.56
N ARG A 137 10.23 -18.14 16.30
CA ARG A 137 10.87 -19.29 15.64
C ARG A 137 12.18 -19.67 16.34
N ARG A 138 13.08 -18.70 16.58
CA ARG A 138 14.38 -18.95 17.27
C ARG A 138 14.15 -19.51 18.67
N LYS A 139 13.18 -19.00 19.43
CA LYS A 139 12.82 -19.52 20.76
C LYS A 139 12.31 -20.96 20.72
N ARG A 140 11.55 -21.35 19.69
CA ARG A 140 11.07 -22.73 19.53
C ARG A 140 12.22 -23.68 19.23
N GLU A 141 13.08 -23.31 18.29
CA GLU A 141 14.28 -24.10 17.93
C GLU A 141 15.23 -24.27 19.14
N GLN A 142 15.42 -23.23 19.95
CA GLN A 142 16.20 -23.29 21.19
C GLN A 142 15.55 -24.19 22.25
N LYS A 143 14.22 -24.16 22.40
CA LYS A 143 13.50 -25.05 23.33
C LYS A 143 13.56 -26.51 22.90
N GLU A 144 13.50 -26.78 21.60
CA GLU A 144 13.61 -28.12 21.04
C GLU A 144 15.04 -28.68 21.18
N SER A 145 16.07 -27.88 20.86
CA SER A 145 17.47 -28.28 21.06
C SER A 145 17.84 -28.45 22.54
N ALA A 146 17.30 -27.61 23.43
CA ALA A 146 17.48 -27.78 24.87
C ALA A 146 16.87 -29.10 25.36
N LYS A 147 15.65 -29.46 24.91
CA LYS A 147 15.03 -30.75 25.26
C LYS A 147 15.81 -31.97 24.75
N LEU A 148 16.37 -31.89 23.54
CA LEU A 148 17.20 -32.95 22.95
C LEU A 148 18.53 -33.13 23.73
N ASN A 149 19.13 -32.03 24.20
CA ASN A 149 20.35 -32.08 25.00
C ASN A 149 20.11 -32.63 26.42
N THR A 150 19.00 -32.27 27.09
CA THR A 150 18.66 -32.81 28.42
C THR A 150 18.33 -34.30 28.36
N GLY A 151 17.61 -34.76 27.32
CA GLY A 151 17.32 -36.19 27.13
C GLY A 151 18.56 -37.06 26.88
N SER A 152 19.63 -36.50 26.30
CA SER A 152 20.90 -37.21 26.08
C SER A 152 21.79 -37.24 27.34
N SER A 153 21.65 -36.28 28.26
CA SER A 153 22.40 -36.26 29.52
C SER A 153 21.80 -37.20 30.57
N ASP A 154 20.47 -37.35 30.60
CA ASP A 154 19.80 -38.32 31.50
C ASP A 154 20.09 -39.79 31.13
N GLN A 155 20.25 -40.11 29.84
CA GLN A 155 20.62 -41.47 29.40
C GLN A 155 22.08 -41.83 29.72
N MET A 156 23.00 -40.86 29.75
CA MET A 156 24.38 -41.08 30.17
C MET A 156 24.51 -41.26 31.69
N SER A 157 23.68 -40.62 32.51
CA SER A 157 23.69 -40.78 33.96
C SER A 157 23.26 -42.19 34.41
N GLN A 158 22.21 -42.75 33.79
CA GLN A 158 21.70 -44.07 34.15
C GLN A 158 22.62 -45.22 33.71
N GLY A 159 23.40 -45.04 32.64
CA GLY A 159 24.37 -46.04 32.18
C GLY A 159 25.62 -46.17 33.06
N VAL A 160 26.01 -45.10 33.77
CA VAL A 160 27.22 -45.08 34.60
C VAL A 160 26.96 -45.62 36.02
N GLU A 161 25.76 -45.40 36.57
CA GLU A 161 25.36 -45.99 37.86
C GLU A 161 25.19 -47.51 37.80
N ALA A 162 24.73 -48.06 36.67
CA ALA A 162 24.55 -49.51 36.52
C ALA A 162 25.89 -50.29 36.51
N CYS A 163 26.99 -49.69 36.05
CA CYS A 163 28.31 -50.33 36.04
C CYS A 163 29.05 -50.26 37.38
N SER A 164 28.62 -49.42 38.32
CA SER A 164 29.35 -49.19 39.59
C SER A 164 28.90 -50.13 40.72
N ASN A 165 27.82 -50.90 40.53
CA ASN A 165 27.25 -51.80 41.55
C ASN A 165 27.52 -53.30 41.32
N ILE A 166 28.45 -53.66 40.42
CA ILE A 166 28.76 -55.07 40.07
C ILE A 166 30.16 -55.53 40.55
N SER A 167 30.86 -54.76 41.39
CA SER A 167 32.16 -55.19 41.97
C SER A 167 32.06 -55.63 43.42
#